data_AF-A0A8J6Z411-F1
#
_entry.id   AF-A0A8J6Z411-F1
#
_cell.length_a   1.000
_cell.length_b   1.000
_cell.length_c   1.000
_cell.angle_alpha   90.00
_cell.angle_beta   90.00
_cell.angle_gamma   90.00
#
_symmetry.space_group_name_H-M   'P 1'
#
loop_
_entity.id
_entity.type
_entity.pdbx_description
1 polymer ?
#
loop_
_entity_poly.entity_id
_entity_poly.type
_entity_poly.pdbx_seq_one_letter_code
_entity_poly.pdbx_strand_id
1 'polypeptide(L)'
;MKTWQKKVLAVVCVFILWVMAGNDFFSPNKDKVEKRREEIRQEQAERERRAEEERKYRETPEYKAAKEAEQKAAEEKRLAEQKAAEETKAQEEAEHEVRQREQIEAEKYAFQDWKAKLYSGSEAVDEHWESLWQYTLTSASNGQMDAQTVFQNLRELEHNLIEDEMIFHNATIPEEMSETHAKTMNTIKQGLADWARLRRKGCEHFRLAFASGDITPQVMQESLDIINQSDAVLLSSTAKLIVLEEEINNR
;
A
#
# COMPACT_ATOMS: atom_id res chain seq x y z
N MET A 1 -25.08 -82.40 38.73
CA MET A 1 -24.93 -81.09 39.40
C MET A 1 -24.62 -80.02 38.35
N LYS A 2 -25.48 -79.01 38.22
CA LYS A 2 -25.43 -77.97 37.16
C LYS A 2 -24.24 -77.03 37.37
N THR A 3 -23.58 -76.63 36.29
CA THR A 3 -22.38 -75.76 36.23
C THR A 3 -22.49 -74.43 37.01
N TRP A 4 -23.71 -73.99 37.31
CA TRP A 4 -23.98 -72.79 38.11
C TRP A 4 -23.59 -72.95 39.60
N GLN A 5 -23.77 -74.14 40.19
CA GLN A 5 -23.41 -74.38 41.60
C GLN A 5 -21.89 -74.32 41.84
N LYS A 6 -21.07 -74.68 40.85
CA LYS A 6 -19.59 -74.60 40.95
C LYS A 6 -19.08 -73.15 40.90
N LYS A 7 -19.76 -72.25 40.15
CA LYS A 7 -19.38 -70.84 40.07
C LYS A 7 -19.76 -70.05 41.34
N VAL A 8 -20.92 -70.35 41.93
CA VAL A 8 -21.34 -69.74 43.21
C VAL A 8 -20.40 -70.15 44.34
N LEU A 9 -19.98 -71.42 44.40
CA LEU A 9 -19.04 -71.87 45.43
C LEU A 9 -17.66 -71.21 45.30
N ALA A 10 -17.16 -71.01 44.07
CA ALA A 10 -15.88 -70.35 43.82
C ALA A 10 -15.91 -68.86 44.22
N VAL A 11 -17.00 -68.15 43.93
CA VAL A 11 -17.16 -66.74 44.35
C VAL A 11 -17.30 -66.63 45.86
N VAL A 12 -18.03 -67.55 46.50
CA VAL A 12 -18.15 -67.59 47.97
C VAL A 12 -16.81 -67.91 48.64
N CYS A 13 -16.00 -68.82 48.08
CA CYS A 13 -14.67 -69.10 48.63
C CYS A 13 -13.69 -67.92 48.46
N VAL A 14 -13.73 -67.18 47.35
CA VAL A 14 -12.91 -65.97 47.17
C VAL A 14 -13.37 -64.84 48.08
N PHE A 15 -14.68 -64.69 48.31
CA PHE A 15 -15.22 -63.67 49.21
C PHE A 15 -14.94 -64.01 50.69
N ILE A 16 -15.00 -65.28 51.08
CA ILE A 16 -14.60 -65.73 52.43
C ILE A 16 -13.09 -65.58 52.63
N LEU A 17 -12.26 -65.87 51.63
CA LEU A 17 -10.82 -65.60 51.70
C LEU A 17 -10.50 -64.09 51.74
N TRP A 18 -11.29 -63.24 51.07
CA TRP A 18 -11.13 -61.78 51.12
C TRP A 18 -11.60 -61.17 52.44
N VAL A 19 -12.68 -61.68 53.04
CA VAL A 19 -13.17 -61.25 54.36
C VAL A 19 -12.26 -61.77 55.49
N MET A 20 -11.73 -62.99 55.38
CA MET A 20 -10.78 -63.51 56.38
C MET A 20 -9.39 -62.84 56.28
N ALA A 21 -8.92 -62.48 55.08
CA ALA A 21 -7.69 -61.69 54.92
C ALA A 21 -7.88 -60.19 55.25
N GLY A 22 -9.10 -59.66 55.11
CA GLY A 22 -9.45 -58.28 55.44
C GLY A 22 -9.59 -58.00 56.93
N ASN A 23 -9.72 -59.04 57.77
CA ASN A 23 -9.92 -58.88 59.22
C ASN A 23 -8.62 -58.91 60.03
N ASP A 24 -7.49 -59.36 59.44
CA ASP A 24 -6.15 -59.28 60.05
C ASP A 24 -5.27 -58.14 59.47
N PHE A 25 -5.75 -57.39 58.48
CA PHE A 25 -5.02 -56.23 57.92
C PHE A 25 -5.33 -54.89 58.62
N PHE A 26 -6.35 -54.85 59.47
CA PHE A 26 -6.76 -53.67 60.27
C PHE A 26 -6.30 -53.74 61.74
N SER A 27 -5.15 -54.36 61.99
CA SER A 27 -4.36 -54.08 63.19
C SER A 27 -2.87 -54.31 62.96
N PRO A 28 -2.20 -53.35 62.30
CA PRO A 28 -0.89 -52.97 62.79
C PRO A 28 -0.83 -51.47 63.03
N ASN A 29 -0.65 -51.13 64.31
CA ASN A 29 -0.25 -49.84 64.85
C ASN A 29 -1.35 -48.79 65.04
N LYS A 30 -2.22 -48.99 66.05
CA LYS A 30 -2.83 -47.85 66.76
C LYS A 30 -1.77 -46.78 67.09
N ASP A 31 -0.58 -47.21 67.52
CA ASP A 31 0.58 -46.34 67.75
C ASP A 31 1.04 -45.55 66.53
N LYS A 32 1.03 -46.10 65.30
CA LYS A 32 1.45 -45.34 64.10
C LYS A 32 0.34 -44.43 63.60
N VAL A 33 -0.92 -44.77 63.82
CA VAL A 33 -2.07 -43.91 63.49
C VAL A 33 -2.18 -42.76 64.48
N GLU A 34 -1.98 -43.01 65.79
CA GLU A 34 -1.88 -41.98 66.82
C GLU A 34 -0.64 -41.10 66.59
N LYS A 35 0.52 -41.71 66.33
CA LYS A 35 1.75 -40.97 65.99
C LYS A 35 1.58 -40.12 64.72
N ARG A 36 0.91 -40.61 63.66
CA ARG A 36 0.57 -39.79 62.48
C ARG A 36 -0.42 -38.68 62.79
N ARG A 37 -1.40 -38.91 63.67
CA ARG A 37 -2.35 -37.88 64.09
C ARG A 37 -1.69 -36.81 64.95
N GLU A 38 -0.69 -37.18 65.74
CA GLU A 38 0.17 -36.26 66.47
C GLU A 38 1.11 -35.50 65.53
N GLU A 39 1.74 -36.18 64.56
CA GLU A 39 2.55 -35.54 63.51
C GLU A 39 1.71 -34.53 62.70
N ILE A 40 0.49 -34.88 62.30
CA ILE A 40 -0.42 -33.95 61.60
C ILE A 40 -0.84 -32.80 62.51
N ARG A 41 -1.12 -33.05 63.79
CA ARG A 41 -1.44 -31.97 64.75
C ARG A 41 -0.25 -31.05 64.99
N GLN A 42 0.96 -31.60 65.07
CA GLN A 42 2.19 -30.83 65.20
C GLN A 42 2.48 -30.04 63.92
N GLU A 43 2.29 -30.62 62.74
CA GLU A 43 2.46 -29.93 61.47
C GLU A 43 1.40 -28.83 61.27
N GLN A 44 0.15 -29.06 61.67
CA GLN A 44 -0.90 -28.03 61.67
C GLN A 44 -0.59 -26.91 62.65
N ALA A 45 -0.18 -27.24 63.88
CA ALA A 45 0.23 -26.25 64.87
C ALA A 45 1.48 -25.47 64.42
N GLU A 46 2.42 -26.13 63.74
CA GLU A 46 3.61 -25.47 63.19
C GLU A 46 3.27 -24.58 62.00
N ARG A 47 2.35 -25.00 61.12
CA ARG A 47 1.83 -24.15 60.04
C ARG A 47 1.08 -22.94 60.57
N GLU A 48 0.27 -23.11 61.61
CA GLU A 48 -0.42 -22.01 62.28
C GLU A 48 0.56 -21.05 62.95
N ARG A 49 1.59 -21.57 63.64
CA ARG A 49 2.66 -20.73 64.22
C ARG A 49 3.45 -19.98 63.15
N ARG A 50 3.84 -20.64 62.06
CA ARG A 50 4.53 -19.99 60.93
C ARG A 50 3.64 -18.95 60.27
N ALA A 51 2.35 -19.22 60.09
CA ALA A 51 1.40 -18.27 59.53
C ALA A 51 1.15 -17.07 60.47
N GLU A 52 1.14 -17.28 61.78
CA GLU A 52 1.00 -16.21 62.78
C GLU A 52 2.28 -15.36 62.89
N GLU A 53 3.45 -15.98 62.84
CA GLU A 53 4.75 -15.30 62.77
C GLU A 53 4.87 -14.48 61.48
N GLU A 54 4.44 -15.01 60.34
CA GLU A 54 4.40 -14.30 59.07
C GLU A 54 3.38 -13.14 59.10
N ARG A 55 2.22 -13.31 59.75
CA ARG A 55 1.25 -12.21 59.97
C ARG A 55 1.84 -11.10 60.84
N LYS A 56 2.47 -11.44 61.96
CA LYS A 56 3.13 -10.47 62.84
C LYS A 56 4.26 -9.75 62.11
N TYR A 57 5.06 -10.47 61.32
CA TYR A 57 6.10 -9.89 60.48
C TYR A 57 5.51 -8.93 59.43
N ARG A 58 4.40 -9.30 58.77
CA ARG A 58 3.69 -8.44 57.80
C ARG A 58 3.10 -7.17 58.42
N GLU A 59 2.82 -7.20 59.72
CA GLU A 59 2.30 -6.04 60.45
C GLU A 59 3.38 -5.08 60.95
N THR A 60 4.65 -5.52 60.96
CA THR A 60 5.78 -4.68 61.35
C THR A 60 5.89 -3.44 60.47
N PRO A 61 6.27 -2.29 61.05
CA PRO A 61 6.52 -1.07 60.28
C PRO A 61 7.62 -1.26 59.22
N GLU A 62 8.60 -2.14 59.46
CA GLU A 62 9.67 -2.47 58.50
C GLU A 62 9.12 -3.18 57.24
N TYR A 63 8.27 -4.19 57.39
CA TYR A 63 7.66 -4.89 56.24
C TYR A 63 6.71 -3.97 55.46
N LYS A 64 5.92 -3.15 56.15
CA LYS A 64 5.01 -2.19 55.49
C LYS A 64 5.80 -1.13 54.72
N ALA A 65 6.88 -0.59 55.29
CA ALA A 65 7.76 0.36 54.62
C ALA A 65 8.47 -0.27 53.41
N ALA A 66 8.96 -1.51 53.52
CA ALA A 66 9.58 -2.23 52.41
C ALA A 66 8.58 -2.48 51.26
N LYS A 67 7.35 -2.89 51.58
CA LYS A 67 6.30 -3.12 50.58
C LYS A 67 5.80 -1.83 49.92
N GLU A 68 5.72 -0.73 50.67
CA GLU A 68 5.40 0.59 50.11
C GLU A 68 6.53 1.12 49.21
N ALA A 69 7.79 0.91 49.59
CA ALA A 69 8.94 1.24 48.75
C ALA A 69 8.99 0.39 47.47
N GLU A 70 8.66 -0.89 47.54
CA GLU A 70 8.54 -1.78 46.37
C GLU A 70 7.40 -1.33 45.44
N GLN A 71 6.25 -0.93 45.99
CA GLN A 71 5.14 -0.39 45.20
C GLN A 71 5.49 0.94 44.54
N LYS A 72 6.14 1.87 45.24
CA LYS A 72 6.62 3.15 44.67
C LYS A 72 7.64 2.92 43.57
N ALA A 73 8.61 2.03 43.77
CA ALA A 73 9.60 1.69 42.76
C ALA A 73 8.97 1.02 41.52
N ALA A 74 7.96 0.16 41.71
CA ALA A 74 7.22 -0.45 40.61
C ALA A 74 6.36 0.57 39.85
N GLU A 75 5.74 1.53 40.55
CA GLU A 75 4.96 2.61 39.94
C GLU A 75 5.84 3.60 39.18
N GLU A 76 6.99 4.01 39.75
CA GLU A 76 7.99 4.84 39.06
C GLU A 76 8.53 4.15 37.82
N LYS A 77 8.83 2.85 37.89
CA LYS A 77 9.27 2.07 36.74
C LYS A 77 8.20 2.01 35.65
N ARG A 78 6.92 1.78 36.03
CA ARG A 78 5.81 1.76 35.08
C ARG A 78 5.58 3.13 34.44
N LEU A 79 5.71 4.21 35.20
CA LEU A 79 5.57 5.58 34.70
C LEU A 79 6.72 5.95 33.75
N ALA A 80 7.94 5.51 34.05
CA ALA A 80 9.10 5.67 33.18
C ALA A 80 8.96 4.87 31.88
N GLU A 81 8.47 3.63 31.95
CA GLU A 81 8.16 2.81 30.77
C GLU A 81 7.06 3.42 29.90
N GLN A 82 6.00 3.97 30.52
CA GLN A 82 4.94 4.68 29.79
C GLN A 82 5.45 5.93 29.08
N LYS A 83 6.26 6.75 29.77
CA LYS A 83 6.86 7.95 29.16
C LYS A 83 7.79 7.60 28.01
N ALA A 84 8.65 6.59 28.18
CA ALA A 84 9.54 6.13 27.11
C ALA A 84 8.76 5.60 25.89
N ALA A 85 7.65 4.90 26.12
CA ALA A 85 6.77 4.42 25.04
C ALA A 85 6.03 5.57 24.33
N GLU A 86 5.56 6.58 25.07
CA GLU A 86 4.94 7.78 24.48
C GLU A 86 5.95 8.61 23.68
N GLU A 87 7.18 8.80 24.18
CA GLU A 87 8.25 9.48 23.45
C GLU A 87 8.63 8.73 22.16
N THR A 88 8.76 7.40 22.22
CA THR A 88 9.05 6.58 21.02
C THR A 88 7.94 6.71 19.99
N LYS A 89 6.67 6.63 20.42
CA LYS A 89 5.53 6.76 19.52
C LYS A 89 5.43 8.15 18.89
N ALA A 90 5.68 9.21 19.67
CA ALA A 90 5.71 10.58 19.16
C ALA A 90 6.84 10.79 18.15
N GLN A 91 8.00 10.17 18.36
CA GLN A 91 9.12 10.20 17.42
C GLN A 91 8.78 9.44 16.12
N GLU A 92 8.18 8.26 16.21
CA GLU A 92 7.73 7.49 15.04
C GLU A 92 6.68 8.25 14.21
N GLU A 93 5.71 8.88 14.88
CA GLU A 93 4.69 9.71 14.22
C GLU A 93 5.32 10.92 13.52
N ALA A 94 6.27 11.61 14.17
CA ALA A 94 7.00 12.74 13.57
C ALA A 94 7.87 12.32 12.37
N GLU A 95 8.61 11.21 12.48
CA GLU A 95 9.42 10.67 11.38
C GLU A 95 8.55 10.19 10.20
N HIS A 96 7.35 9.69 10.49
CA HIS A 96 6.39 9.31 9.45
C HIS A 96 5.82 10.54 8.74
N GLU A 97 5.46 11.61 9.47
CA GLU A 97 4.97 12.85 8.87
C GLU A 97 6.04 13.51 7.97
N VAL A 98 7.30 13.56 8.42
CA VAL A 98 8.41 14.08 7.61
C VAL A 98 8.58 13.26 6.33
N ARG A 99 8.62 11.93 6.42
CA ARG A 99 8.73 11.05 5.24
C ARG A 99 7.57 11.24 4.26
N GLN A 100 6.35 11.41 4.76
CA GLN A 100 5.19 11.68 3.90
C GLN A 100 5.32 13.02 3.17
N ARG A 101 5.77 14.07 3.85
CA ARG A 101 6.00 15.38 3.22
C ARG A 101 7.11 15.31 2.16
N GLU A 102 8.23 14.66 2.47
CA GLU A 102 9.33 14.47 1.52
C GLU A 102 8.88 13.69 0.27
N GLN A 103 8.05 12.65 0.45
CA GLN A 103 7.50 11.89 -0.67
C GLN A 103 6.56 12.73 -1.54
N ILE A 104 5.70 13.56 -0.94
CA ILE A 104 4.82 14.47 -1.68
C ILE A 104 5.61 15.53 -2.44
N GLU A 105 6.66 16.10 -1.82
CA GLU A 105 7.53 17.07 -2.50
C GLU A 105 8.31 16.44 -3.66
N ALA A 106 8.82 15.23 -3.47
CA ALA A 106 9.49 14.47 -4.53
C ALA A 106 8.54 14.20 -5.71
N GLU A 107 7.29 13.78 -5.43
CA GLU A 107 6.26 13.57 -6.44
C GLU A 107 5.91 14.87 -7.20
N LYS A 108 5.76 15.99 -6.48
CA LYS A 108 5.53 17.33 -7.09
C LYS A 108 6.68 17.73 -8.03
N TYR A 109 7.92 17.58 -7.59
CA TYR A 109 9.09 17.92 -8.39
C TYR A 109 9.18 17.04 -9.65
N ALA A 110 9.03 15.72 -9.48
CA ALA A 110 9.08 14.76 -10.57
C ALA A 110 7.99 15.02 -11.62
N PHE A 111 6.78 15.35 -11.16
CA PHE A 111 5.69 15.75 -12.05
C PHE A 111 5.99 17.02 -12.84
N GLN A 112 6.54 18.07 -12.21
CA GLN A 112 6.86 19.33 -12.89
C GLN A 112 7.96 19.15 -13.95
N ASP A 113 9.01 18.38 -13.66
CA ASP A 113 10.04 18.05 -14.65
C ASP A 113 9.46 17.26 -15.83
N TRP A 114 8.61 16.27 -15.57
CA TRP A 114 7.92 15.52 -16.62
C TRP A 114 7.00 16.40 -17.46
N LYS A 115 6.21 17.27 -16.82
CA LYS A 115 5.31 18.23 -17.47
C LYS A 115 6.08 19.18 -18.39
N ALA A 116 7.22 19.70 -17.93
CA ALA A 116 8.07 20.59 -18.74
C ALA A 116 8.56 19.91 -20.03
N LYS A 117 8.90 18.61 -19.97
CA LYS A 117 9.29 17.83 -21.17
C LYS A 117 8.13 17.70 -22.17
N LEU A 118 6.91 17.47 -21.68
CA LEU A 118 5.73 17.41 -22.55
C LEU A 118 5.43 18.77 -23.20
N TYR A 119 5.60 19.86 -22.46
CA TYR A 119 5.42 21.20 -23.01
C TYR A 119 6.44 21.53 -24.08
N SER A 120 7.72 21.21 -23.88
CA SER A 120 8.73 21.37 -24.95
C SER A 120 8.39 20.57 -26.21
N GLY A 121 7.88 19.33 -26.06
CA GLY A 121 7.41 18.54 -27.21
C GLY A 121 6.18 19.15 -27.89
N SER A 122 5.27 19.74 -27.12
CA SER A 122 4.07 20.38 -27.66
C SER A 122 4.41 21.68 -28.39
N GLU A 123 5.35 22.46 -27.87
CA GLU A 123 5.88 23.67 -28.51
C GLU A 123 6.54 23.33 -29.87
N ALA A 124 7.29 22.23 -29.95
CA ALA A 124 7.88 21.78 -31.22
C ALA A 124 6.81 21.45 -32.26
N VAL A 125 5.75 20.73 -31.87
CA VAL A 125 4.61 20.44 -32.77
C VAL A 125 3.96 21.72 -33.25
N ASP A 126 3.70 22.67 -32.36
CA ASP A 126 3.05 23.92 -32.71
C ASP A 126 3.95 24.79 -33.61
N GLU A 127 5.25 24.85 -33.37
CA GLU A 127 6.21 25.54 -34.24
C GLU A 127 6.21 24.94 -35.66
N HIS A 128 6.30 23.61 -35.78
CA HIS A 128 6.23 22.91 -37.07
C HIS A 128 4.88 23.13 -37.75
N TRP A 129 3.79 23.11 -36.98
CA TRP A 129 2.44 23.35 -37.50
C TRP A 129 2.27 24.78 -38.02
N GLU A 130 2.65 25.79 -37.26
CA GLU A 130 2.54 27.19 -37.70
C GLU A 130 3.43 27.47 -38.92
N SER A 131 4.69 27.03 -38.87
CA SER A 131 5.68 27.32 -39.92
C SER A 131 5.43 26.57 -41.23
N LEU A 132 4.94 25.33 -41.18
CA LEU A 132 4.72 24.51 -42.37
C LEU A 132 3.24 24.39 -42.72
N TRP A 133 2.37 23.99 -41.80
CA TRP A 133 0.95 23.76 -42.12
C TRP A 133 0.23 25.06 -42.49
N GLN A 134 0.20 26.03 -41.56
CA GLN A 134 -0.57 27.26 -41.76
C GLN A 134 -0.03 28.07 -42.93
N TYR A 135 1.29 28.22 -43.01
CA TYR A 135 1.95 28.89 -44.12
C TYR A 135 1.63 28.22 -45.47
N THR A 136 1.73 26.89 -45.55
CA THR A 136 1.51 26.14 -46.80
C THR A 136 0.06 26.26 -47.26
N LEU A 137 -0.92 26.03 -46.39
CA LEU A 137 -2.32 26.10 -46.79
C LEU A 137 -2.75 27.53 -47.12
N THR A 138 -2.27 28.52 -46.39
CA THR A 138 -2.56 29.93 -46.68
C THR A 138 -1.99 30.31 -48.06
N SER A 139 -0.73 29.96 -48.31
CA SER A 139 -0.04 30.28 -49.58
C SER A 139 -0.55 29.46 -50.77
N ALA A 140 -1.02 28.24 -50.54
CA ALA A 140 -1.71 27.45 -51.57
C ALA A 140 -3.06 28.10 -51.91
N SER A 141 -3.83 28.52 -50.89
CA SER A 141 -5.17 29.08 -51.07
C SER A 141 -5.17 30.42 -51.82
N ASN A 142 -4.12 31.22 -51.66
CA ASN A 142 -3.98 32.53 -52.32
C ASN A 142 -3.19 32.46 -53.64
N GLY A 143 -2.79 31.25 -54.07
CA GLY A 143 -2.07 31.00 -55.31
C GLY A 143 -0.60 31.45 -55.31
N GLN A 144 -0.02 31.76 -54.16
CA GLN A 144 1.40 32.13 -54.03
C GLN A 144 2.35 30.93 -53.99
N MET A 145 1.83 29.72 -53.77
CA MET A 145 2.60 28.49 -53.70
C MET A 145 2.09 27.47 -54.72
N ASP A 146 3.00 26.89 -55.50
CA ASP A 146 2.67 25.84 -56.44
C ASP A 146 2.51 24.47 -55.76
N ALA A 147 1.82 23.55 -56.44
CA ALA A 147 1.48 22.24 -55.89
C ALA A 147 2.71 21.40 -55.50
N GLN A 148 3.85 21.57 -56.18
CA GLN A 148 5.07 20.84 -55.85
C GLN A 148 5.66 21.34 -54.54
N THR A 149 5.69 22.65 -54.31
CA THR A 149 6.12 23.22 -53.03
C THR A 149 5.17 22.84 -51.89
N VAL A 150 3.85 22.85 -52.12
CA VAL A 150 2.87 22.37 -51.14
C VAL A 150 3.17 20.92 -50.74
N PHE A 151 3.41 20.05 -51.72
CA PHE A 151 3.74 18.65 -51.48
C PHE A 151 5.02 18.49 -50.64
N GLN A 152 6.08 19.25 -50.93
CA GLN A 152 7.33 19.16 -50.17
C GLN A 152 7.15 19.62 -48.73
N ASN A 153 6.48 20.76 -48.50
CA ASN A 153 6.25 21.27 -47.15
C ASN A 153 5.41 20.32 -46.30
N LEU A 154 4.36 19.71 -46.88
CA LEU A 154 3.55 18.73 -46.18
C LEU A 154 4.32 17.44 -45.89
N ARG A 155 5.24 17.03 -46.76
CA ARG A 155 6.13 15.88 -46.52
C ARG A 155 7.11 16.16 -45.38
N GLU A 156 7.66 17.36 -45.33
CA GLU A 156 8.55 17.81 -44.26
C GLU A 156 7.81 17.86 -42.92
N LEU A 157 6.61 18.44 -42.91
CA LEU A 157 5.76 18.44 -41.72
C LEU A 157 5.40 17.01 -41.26
N GLU A 158 5.08 16.12 -42.19
CA GLU A 158 4.83 14.70 -41.87
C GLU A 158 6.04 14.07 -41.17
N HIS A 159 7.26 14.35 -41.65
CA HIS A 159 8.50 13.87 -41.05
C HIS A 159 8.72 14.43 -39.64
N ASN A 160 8.58 15.74 -39.46
CA ASN A 160 8.76 16.38 -38.16
C ASN A 160 7.74 15.85 -37.13
N LEU A 161 6.47 15.66 -37.54
CA LEU A 161 5.44 15.11 -36.65
C LEU A 161 5.71 13.66 -36.23
N ILE A 162 6.49 12.88 -37.00
CA ILE A 162 6.95 11.54 -36.55
C ILE A 162 7.93 11.71 -35.40
N GLU A 163 8.88 12.64 -35.51
CA GLU A 163 9.86 12.90 -34.45
C GLU A 163 9.16 13.42 -33.19
N ASP A 164 8.21 14.34 -33.35
CA ASP A 164 7.42 14.89 -32.25
C ASP A 164 6.55 13.82 -31.58
N GLU A 165 5.90 12.93 -32.36
CA GLU A 165 5.15 11.76 -31.86
C GLU A 165 6.04 10.88 -30.95
N MET A 166 7.33 10.71 -31.31
CA MET A 166 8.28 9.91 -30.53
C MET A 166 8.70 10.57 -29.22
N ILE A 167 8.71 11.91 -29.13
CA ILE A 167 8.98 12.61 -27.86
C ILE A 167 7.96 12.16 -26.79
N PHE A 168 6.69 12.13 -27.14
CA PHE A 168 5.61 11.75 -26.23
C PHE A 168 5.62 10.25 -25.90
N HIS A 169 5.85 9.38 -26.89
CA HIS A 169 5.95 7.94 -26.65
C HIS A 169 7.08 7.60 -25.66
N ASN A 170 8.24 8.23 -25.87
CA ASN A 170 9.45 7.99 -25.08
C ASN A 170 9.49 8.75 -23.76
N ALA A 171 8.49 9.61 -23.45
CA ALA A 171 8.39 10.26 -22.16
C ALA A 171 8.27 9.21 -21.04
N THR A 172 9.33 9.10 -20.24
CA THR A 172 9.41 8.18 -19.10
C THR A 172 8.56 8.71 -17.96
N ILE A 173 7.75 7.84 -17.34
CA ILE A 173 6.98 8.18 -16.16
C ILE A 173 7.91 8.08 -14.95
N PRO A 174 8.03 9.11 -14.10
CA PRO A 174 8.89 9.07 -12.92
C PRO A 174 8.49 7.97 -11.93
N GLU A 175 9.46 7.41 -11.22
CA GLU A 175 9.25 6.31 -10.28
C GLU A 175 8.59 6.77 -8.97
N GLU A 176 8.71 8.06 -8.65
CA GLU A 176 8.16 8.70 -7.46
C GLU A 176 6.64 8.82 -7.50
N MET A 177 6.04 8.63 -8.68
CA MET A 177 4.60 8.78 -8.89
C MET A 177 3.83 7.63 -8.27
N SER A 178 2.70 7.95 -7.62
CA SER A 178 1.75 6.91 -7.23
C SER A 178 1.26 6.12 -8.46
N GLU A 179 0.86 4.86 -8.26
CA GLU A 179 0.36 4.00 -9.36
C GLU A 179 -0.81 4.66 -10.11
N THR A 180 -1.68 5.36 -9.38
CA THR A 180 -2.83 6.07 -9.97
C THR A 180 -2.38 7.25 -10.83
N HIS A 181 -1.45 8.07 -10.32
CA HIS A 181 -0.93 9.20 -11.09
C HIS A 181 -0.11 8.73 -12.29
N ALA A 182 0.71 7.69 -12.14
CA ALA A 182 1.47 7.09 -13.23
C ALA A 182 0.55 6.60 -14.37
N LYS A 183 -0.59 5.98 -14.03
CA LYS A 183 -1.59 5.58 -15.03
C LYS A 183 -2.20 6.78 -15.76
N THR A 184 -2.50 7.86 -15.04
CA THR A 184 -3.00 9.11 -15.64
C THR A 184 -1.95 9.75 -16.56
N MET A 185 -0.68 9.81 -16.12
CA MET A 185 0.44 10.29 -16.93
C MET A 185 0.64 9.47 -18.20
N ASN A 186 0.52 8.13 -18.10
CA ASN A 186 0.58 7.26 -19.28
C ASN A 186 -0.54 7.59 -20.28
N THR A 187 -1.75 7.84 -19.77
CA THR A 187 -2.90 8.20 -20.61
C THR A 187 -2.68 9.56 -21.28
N ILE A 188 -2.11 10.54 -20.57
CA ILE A 188 -1.78 11.86 -21.11
C ILE A 188 -0.74 11.74 -22.22
N LYS A 189 0.39 11.07 -21.98
CA LYS A 189 1.44 10.96 -23.01
C LYS A 189 0.97 10.19 -24.25
N GLN A 190 0.14 9.16 -24.08
CA GLN A 190 -0.48 8.45 -25.20
C GLN A 190 -1.43 9.36 -25.98
N GLY A 191 -2.22 10.19 -25.29
CA GLY A 191 -3.07 11.17 -25.93
C GLY A 191 -2.30 12.22 -26.73
N LEU A 192 -1.18 12.74 -26.19
CA LEU A 192 -0.32 13.68 -26.92
C LEU A 192 0.36 13.03 -28.14
N ALA A 193 0.82 11.79 -28.01
CA ALA A 193 1.33 11.02 -29.15
C ALA A 193 0.23 10.80 -30.21
N ASP A 194 -0.99 10.47 -29.79
CA ASP A 194 -2.13 10.30 -30.70
C ASP A 194 -2.54 11.59 -31.40
N TRP A 195 -2.44 12.73 -30.73
CA TRP A 195 -2.62 14.05 -31.33
C TRP A 195 -1.60 14.31 -32.44
N ALA A 196 -0.30 14.17 -32.17
CA ALA A 196 0.74 14.32 -33.19
C ALA A 196 0.52 13.37 -34.38
N ARG A 197 0.19 12.11 -34.08
CA ARG A 197 -0.12 11.07 -35.07
C ARG A 197 -1.33 11.40 -35.95
N LEU A 198 -2.42 11.93 -35.36
CA LEU A 198 -3.61 12.32 -36.11
C LEU A 198 -3.33 13.55 -36.98
N ARG A 199 -2.59 14.54 -36.49
CA ARG A 199 -2.12 15.67 -37.31
C ARG A 199 -1.31 15.17 -38.50
N ARG A 200 -0.38 14.24 -38.27
CA ARG A 200 0.42 13.60 -39.32
C ARG A 200 -0.44 12.94 -40.39
N LYS A 201 -1.47 12.18 -39.98
CA LYS A 201 -2.43 11.57 -40.92
C LYS A 201 -3.20 12.61 -41.73
N GLY A 202 -3.62 13.71 -41.09
CA GLY A 202 -4.22 14.84 -41.78
C GLY A 202 -3.28 15.41 -42.85
N CYS A 203 -2.00 15.62 -42.51
CA CYS A 203 -0.97 16.05 -43.45
C CYS A 203 -0.75 15.09 -44.60
N GLU A 204 -0.68 13.80 -44.32
CA GLU A 204 -0.55 12.75 -45.33
C GLU A 204 -1.72 12.77 -46.31
N HIS A 205 -2.95 12.89 -45.80
CA HIS A 205 -4.15 13.00 -46.64
C HIS A 205 -4.12 14.23 -47.56
N PHE A 206 -3.80 15.41 -47.03
CA PHE A 206 -3.63 16.61 -47.85
C PHE A 206 -2.51 16.43 -48.90
N ARG A 207 -1.37 15.88 -48.50
CA ARG A 207 -0.24 15.66 -49.40
C ARG A 207 -0.62 14.76 -50.57
N LEU A 208 -1.37 13.69 -50.30
CA LEU A 208 -1.86 12.78 -51.33
C LEU A 208 -2.90 13.43 -52.24
N ALA A 209 -3.80 14.27 -51.70
CA ALA A 209 -4.77 15.04 -52.49
C ALA A 209 -4.08 15.99 -53.48
N PHE A 210 -3.04 16.70 -53.05
CA PHE A 210 -2.25 17.56 -53.94
C PHE A 210 -1.46 16.75 -54.98
N ALA A 211 -0.92 15.59 -54.60
CA ALA A 211 -0.18 14.73 -55.52
C ALA A 211 -1.07 14.09 -56.60
N SER A 212 -2.32 13.75 -56.26
CA SER A 212 -3.29 13.17 -57.19
C SER A 212 -4.04 14.23 -58.01
N GLY A 213 -4.03 15.49 -57.55
CA GLY A 213 -4.84 16.57 -58.09
C GLY A 213 -6.32 16.52 -57.65
N ASP A 214 -6.69 15.61 -56.74
CA ASP A 214 -8.04 15.52 -56.18
C ASP A 214 -8.18 16.42 -54.95
N ILE A 215 -8.30 17.72 -55.21
CA ILE A 215 -8.54 18.77 -54.20
C ILE A 215 -10.02 19.09 -54.07
N THR A 216 -10.89 18.09 -54.23
CA THR A 216 -12.34 18.28 -54.09
C THR A 216 -12.71 18.67 -52.66
N PRO A 217 -13.80 19.44 -52.46
CA PRO A 217 -14.24 19.82 -51.12
C PRO A 217 -14.43 18.65 -50.16
N GLN A 218 -14.84 17.48 -50.67
CA GLN A 218 -15.00 16.27 -49.86
C GLN A 218 -13.67 15.77 -49.31
N VAL A 219 -12.64 15.60 -50.15
CA VAL A 219 -11.32 15.12 -49.72
C VAL A 219 -10.67 16.08 -48.74
N MET A 220 -10.84 17.38 -48.97
CA MET A 220 -10.35 18.42 -48.06
C MET A 220 -11.10 18.37 -46.72
N GLN A 221 -12.42 18.15 -46.72
CA GLN A 221 -13.21 18.02 -45.51
C GLN A 221 -12.82 16.78 -44.69
N GLU A 222 -12.64 15.63 -45.32
CA GLU A 222 -12.20 14.39 -44.64
C GLU A 222 -10.86 14.60 -43.93
N SER A 223 -9.96 15.36 -44.56
CA SER A 223 -8.66 15.70 -43.99
C SER A 223 -8.78 16.67 -42.80
N LEU A 224 -9.66 17.66 -42.89
CA LEU A 224 -9.99 18.56 -41.78
C LEU A 224 -10.67 17.83 -40.61
N ASP A 225 -11.50 16.82 -40.89
CA ASP A 225 -12.15 16.02 -39.85
C ASP A 225 -11.12 15.23 -39.02
N ILE A 226 -10.06 14.73 -39.65
CA ILE A 226 -8.93 14.09 -38.94
C ILE A 226 -8.23 15.10 -38.01
N ILE A 227 -8.03 16.32 -38.49
CA ILE A 227 -7.38 17.39 -37.69
C ILE A 227 -8.27 17.81 -36.53
N ASN A 228 -9.58 17.97 -36.75
CA ASN A 228 -10.54 18.28 -35.69
C ASN A 228 -10.57 17.18 -34.61
N GLN A 229 -10.49 15.91 -35.03
CA GLN A 229 -10.34 14.78 -34.09
C GLN A 229 -9.03 14.90 -33.30
N SER A 230 -7.95 15.29 -33.96
CA SER A 230 -6.66 15.53 -33.31
C SER A 230 -6.77 16.59 -32.21
N ASP A 231 -7.37 17.74 -32.51
CA ASP A 231 -7.53 18.83 -31.54
C ASP A 231 -8.42 18.42 -30.35
N ALA A 232 -9.44 17.57 -30.59
CA ALA A 232 -10.24 16.99 -29.51
C ALA A 232 -9.42 16.09 -28.57
N VAL A 233 -8.47 15.32 -29.12
CA VAL A 233 -7.55 14.48 -28.34
C VAL A 233 -6.59 15.34 -27.53
N LEU A 234 -6.03 16.40 -28.13
CA LEU A 234 -5.19 17.37 -27.42
C LEU A 234 -5.94 17.97 -26.23
N LEU A 235 -7.15 18.51 -26.47
CA LEU A 235 -7.96 19.14 -25.42
C LEU A 235 -8.25 18.19 -24.26
N SER A 236 -8.63 16.93 -24.56
CA SER A 236 -8.84 15.89 -23.56
C SER A 236 -7.58 15.55 -22.77
N SER A 237 -6.42 15.55 -23.41
CA SER A 237 -5.13 15.24 -22.76
C SER A 237 -4.66 16.39 -21.88
N THR A 238 -4.81 17.63 -22.35
CA THR A 238 -4.51 18.84 -21.58
C THR A 238 -5.44 18.98 -20.37
N ALA A 239 -6.73 18.67 -20.52
CA ALA A 239 -7.66 18.66 -19.38
C ALA A 239 -7.23 17.66 -18.30
N LYS A 240 -6.82 16.44 -18.69
CA LYS A 240 -6.29 15.45 -17.74
C LYS A 240 -5.00 15.90 -17.07
N LEU A 241 -4.12 16.58 -17.80
CA LEU A 241 -2.88 17.14 -17.25
C LEU A 241 -3.17 18.19 -16.17
N ILE A 242 -4.13 19.08 -16.42
CA ILE A 242 -4.57 20.10 -15.45
C ILE A 242 -5.18 19.45 -14.20
N VAL A 243 -6.06 18.47 -14.39
CA VAL A 243 -6.67 17.75 -13.25
C VAL A 243 -5.62 17.05 -12.41
N LEU A 244 -4.67 16.36 -13.05
CA LEU A 244 -3.57 15.68 -12.35
C LEU A 244 -2.67 16.68 -11.59
N GLU A 245 -2.38 17.83 -12.18
CA GLU A 245 -1.62 18.89 -11.51
C GLU A 245 -2.34 19.39 -10.25
N GLU A 246 -3.66 19.58 -10.33
CA GLU A 246 -4.47 20.02 -9.19
C GLU A 246 -4.54 18.94 -8.09
N GLU A 247 -4.69 17.66 -8.47
CA GLU A 247 -4.64 16.51 -7.55
C GLU A 247 -3.30 16.44 -6.80
N ILE A 248 -2.18 16.63 -7.51
CA ILE A 248 -0.84 16.57 -6.92
C ILE A 248 -0.58 17.79 -6.03
N ASN A 249 -0.97 19.00 -6.45
CA ASN A 249 -0.72 20.23 -5.70
C ASN A 249 -1.51 20.32 -4.39
N ASN A 250 -2.69 19.69 -4.32
CA ASN A 250 -3.58 19.71 -3.16
C ASN A 250 -3.31 18.61 -2.12
N ARG A 251 -2.27 17.79 -2.31
CA ARG A 251 -1.74 16.85 -1.31
C ARG A 251 -0.66 17.51 -0.46
#